data_AF-A0AAV9I9I3-F1
#
_entry.id   AF-A0AAV9I9I3-F1
#
_cell.length_a   1.000
_cell.length_b   1.000
_cell.length_c   1.000
_cell.angle_alpha   90.00
_cell.angle_beta   90.00
_cell.angle_gamma   90.00
#
_symmetry.space_group_name_H-M   'P 1'
#
loop_
_entity.id
_entity.type
_entity.pdbx_description
1 polymer ?
#
loop_
_entity_poly.entity_id
_entity_poly.type
_entity_poly.pdbx_seq_one_letter_code
_entity_poly.pdbx_strand_id
1 'polypeptide(L)'
;MARPRTQLVAVVGCILFLAYVTNPSEASFWIFIREKVGAESIGEKRSIGNMAEPFKWLDNILKSVFGLHRLPVRSKLSGIDLLFFKILFYRSEPAFVGVFGVWIPLPRIISFLRNLRFHAWMLKTTLLDQIQALNLFWKPYELIVLLFTLFHLCWYLSPAFMSQHFTLSWYNIRQGRIWCILLSHLSQHSMFQLFRTLNCYYVLVPLLVRLIGLFHFYALCLFGMLTASATTLTIHYKQAATFGSPSPQGLTYTLFSAACILFPQKFRLGILGFPISPFEGFLLQIVVDVLEGMLNWTTNDFAANLGGAIGAWLYTNIVL
;
A
#
# COMPACT_ATOMS: atom_id res chain seq x y z
N MET A 1 -6.14 -11.40 -23.41
CA MET A 1 -5.47 -10.49 -24.38
C MET A 1 -6.16 -9.12 -24.23
N ALA A 2 -5.56 -7.99 -23.85
CA ALA A 2 -4.19 -7.49 -23.87
C ALA A 2 -3.73 -7.03 -22.46
N ARG A 3 -2.57 -7.52 -21.99
CA ARG A 3 -1.86 -7.06 -20.77
C ARG A 3 -0.39 -6.59 -20.98
N PRO A 4 0.13 -6.28 -22.19
CA PRO A 4 1.56 -5.95 -22.31
C PRO A 4 1.90 -4.53 -21.81
N ARG A 5 0.96 -3.56 -21.83
CA ARG A 5 1.29 -2.15 -21.52
C ARG A 5 1.51 -1.87 -20.03
N THR A 6 0.78 -2.52 -19.12
CA THR A 6 0.97 -2.37 -17.67
C THR A 6 2.22 -3.07 -17.17
N GLN A 7 2.56 -4.23 -17.75
CA GLN A 7 3.85 -4.89 -17.49
C GLN A 7 5.02 -4.05 -18.02
N LEU A 8 4.88 -3.40 -19.18
CA LEU A 8 5.91 -2.49 -19.70
C LEU A 8 6.14 -1.30 -18.77
N VAL A 9 5.09 -0.68 -18.22
CA VAL A 9 5.21 0.45 -17.28
C VAL A 9 5.85 0.01 -15.96
N ALA A 10 5.49 -1.17 -15.43
CA ALA A 10 6.11 -1.73 -14.23
C ALA A 10 7.59 -2.09 -14.48
N VAL A 11 7.92 -2.68 -15.64
CA VAL A 11 9.28 -3.00 -16.05
C VAL A 11 10.11 -1.74 -16.26
N VAL A 12 9.56 -0.70 -16.90
CA VAL A 12 10.21 0.61 -17.05
C VAL A 12 10.42 1.26 -15.67
N GLY A 13 9.43 1.20 -14.77
CA GLY A 13 9.57 1.69 -13.39
C GLY A 13 10.66 0.94 -12.61
N CYS A 14 10.74 -0.39 -12.74
CA CYS A 14 11.77 -1.21 -12.12
C CYS A 14 13.15 -0.99 -12.75
N ILE A 15 13.26 -0.80 -14.06
CA ILE A 15 14.52 -0.49 -14.76
C ILE A 15 15.01 0.91 -14.37
N LEU A 16 14.13 1.91 -14.29
CA LEU A 16 14.48 3.25 -13.83
C LEU A 16 14.90 3.25 -12.35
N PHE A 17 14.23 2.45 -11.52
CA PHE A 17 14.61 2.23 -10.13
C PHE A 17 15.96 1.52 -9.99
N LEU A 18 16.20 0.45 -10.75
CA LEU A 18 17.48 -0.27 -10.77
C LEU A 18 18.61 0.62 -11.31
N ALA A 19 18.39 1.36 -12.39
CA ALA A 19 19.35 2.32 -12.94
C ALA A 19 19.66 3.46 -11.97
N TYR A 20 18.70 3.88 -11.14
CA TYR A 20 18.92 4.87 -10.08
C TYR A 20 19.71 4.28 -8.90
N VAL A 21 19.48 3.01 -8.55
CA VAL A 21 20.17 2.31 -7.46
C VAL A 21 21.61 1.92 -7.84
N THR A 22 21.87 1.59 -9.10
CA THR A 22 23.18 1.09 -9.54
C THR A 22 24.14 2.18 -10.04
N ASN A 23 23.66 3.39 -10.34
CA ASN A 23 24.50 4.45 -10.91
C ASN A 23 24.90 5.49 -9.82
N PRO A 24 26.19 5.59 -9.43
CA PRO A 24 26.60 6.31 -8.24
C PRO A 24 26.61 7.85 -8.37
N SER A 25 26.46 8.43 -9.57
CA SER A 25 26.44 9.89 -9.76
C SER A 25 25.11 10.39 -10.35
N GLU A 26 24.47 11.32 -9.64
CA GLU A 26 23.16 11.91 -9.95
C GLU A 26 23.12 12.58 -11.34
N ALA A 27 24.26 13.10 -11.80
CA ALA A 27 24.40 13.73 -13.12
C ALA A 27 24.24 12.75 -14.30
N SER A 28 24.73 11.51 -14.15
CA SER A 28 24.69 10.50 -15.21
C SER A 28 23.28 9.93 -15.46
N PHE A 29 22.45 9.85 -14.41
CA PHE A 29 21.05 9.41 -14.50
C PHE A 29 20.17 10.41 -15.28
N TRP A 30 20.33 11.71 -15.03
CA TRP A 30 19.55 12.74 -15.73
C TRP A 30 19.98 12.94 -17.20
N ILE A 31 21.27 12.76 -17.51
CA ILE A 31 21.75 12.72 -18.90
C ILE A 31 21.14 11.52 -19.63
N PHE A 32 21.11 10.34 -19.00
CA PHE A 32 20.50 9.13 -19.56
C PHE A 32 19.00 9.29 -19.87
N ILE A 33 18.21 9.86 -18.95
CA ILE A 33 16.78 10.12 -19.20
C ILE A 33 16.59 11.12 -20.34
N ARG A 34 17.39 12.18 -20.37
CA ARG A 34 17.30 13.22 -21.41
C ARG A 34 17.66 12.69 -22.80
N GLU A 35 18.66 11.82 -22.90
CA GLU A 35 19.10 11.20 -24.15
C GLU A 35 18.17 10.09 -24.65
N LYS A 36 17.53 9.32 -23.75
CA LYS A 36 16.75 8.14 -24.12
C LYS A 36 15.25 8.33 -24.21
N VAL A 37 14.68 9.33 -23.53
CA VAL A 37 13.22 9.53 -23.48
C VAL A 37 12.72 10.57 -24.49
N GLY A 38 13.62 11.32 -25.14
CA GLY A 38 13.29 12.19 -26.28
C GLY A 38 12.37 13.36 -25.93
N ALA A 39 12.93 14.56 -25.80
CA ALA A 39 12.12 15.78 -25.73
C ALA A 39 11.65 16.18 -27.14
N GLU A 40 10.56 15.60 -27.63
CA GLU A 40 9.86 16.14 -28.81
C GLU A 40 8.94 17.29 -28.37
N SER A 41 9.29 18.50 -28.79
CA SER A 41 8.38 19.65 -28.80
C SER A 41 7.51 19.58 -30.05
N ILE A 42 6.22 19.24 -29.92
CA ILE A 42 5.28 19.33 -31.04
C ILE A 42 4.00 20.01 -30.57
N GLY A 43 3.72 21.17 -31.16
CA GLY A 43 2.40 21.75 -31.18
C GLY A 43 1.60 21.21 -32.35
N GLU A 44 0.37 20.77 -32.10
CA GLU A 44 -0.74 20.89 -33.06
C GLU A 44 -2.08 20.64 -32.34
N LYS A 45 -3.09 21.44 -32.68
CA LYS A 45 -4.43 21.42 -32.08
C LYS A 45 -5.33 20.40 -32.78
N ARG A 46 -6.00 19.54 -32.01
CA ARG A 46 -7.30 18.93 -32.42
C ARG A 46 -8.28 18.91 -31.24
N SER A 47 -9.53 19.27 -31.52
CA SER A 47 -10.63 19.42 -30.56
C SER A 47 -11.55 18.21 -30.56
N ILE A 48 -11.80 17.57 -29.41
CA ILE A 48 -12.92 16.63 -29.21
C ILE A 48 -13.43 16.67 -27.76
N GLY A 49 -14.74 16.96 -27.61
CA GLY A 49 -15.74 16.23 -26.80
C GLY A 49 -15.66 16.15 -25.27
N ASN A 50 -16.71 16.64 -24.60
CA ASN A 50 -16.95 16.65 -23.16
C ASN A 50 -17.09 15.26 -22.49
N MET A 51 -16.26 14.99 -21.48
CA MET A 51 -16.47 13.95 -20.43
C MET A 51 -16.12 14.53 -19.04
N ALA A 52 -16.86 15.54 -18.58
CA ALA A 52 -16.51 16.31 -17.37
C ALA A 52 -17.46 16.14 -16.17
N GLU A 53 -18.45 15.26 -16.21
CA GLU A 53 -19.46 15.16 -15.15
C GLU A 53 -19.10 14.26 -13.95
N PRO A 54 -18.47 13.07 -14.08
CA PRO A 54 -18.20 12.22 -12.92
C PRO A 54 -17.06 12.72 -12.01
N PHE A 55 -16.27 13.70 -12.45
CA PHE A 55 -15.07 14.17 -11.72
C PHE A 55 -15.28 15.41 -10.84
N LYS A 56 -16.41 16.13 -10.99
CA LYS A 56 -16.73 17.29 -10.16
C LYS A 56 -16.96 16.93 -8.68
N TRP A 57 -17.47 15.72 -8.43
CA TRP A 57 -17.77 15.26 -7.08
C TRP A 57 -16.50 14.94 -6.27
N LEU A 58 -15.54 14.23 -6.88
CA LEU A 58 -14.24 13.92 -6.27
C LEU A 58 -13.42 15.19 -5.98
N ASP A 59 -13.43 16.14 -6.92
CA ASP A 59 -12.78 17.44 -6.76
C ASP A 59 -13.36 18.24 -5.59
N ASN A 60 -14.67 18.19 -5.36
CA ASN A 60 -15.31 18.83 -4.20
C ASN A 60 -14.96 18.16 -2.86
N ILE A 61 -14.79 16.84 -2.84
CA ILE A 61 -14.31 16.12 -1.64
C ILE A 61 -12.86 16.49 -1.34
N LEU A 62 -11.98 16.46 -2.34
CA LEU A 62 -10.58 16.84 -2.14
C LEU A 62 -10.43 18.31 -1.72
N LYS A 63 -11.25 19.21 -2.27
CA LYS A 63 -11.29 20.63 -1.88
C LYS A 63 -11.78 20.84 -0.44
N SER A 64 -12.81 20.11 -0.02
CA SER A 64 -13.37 20.23 1.34
C SER A 64 -12.47 19.61 2.40
N VAL A 65 -11.79 18.51 2.09
CA VAL A 65 -10.89 17.80 3.01
C VAL A 65 -9.53 18.49 3.15
N PHE A 66 -9.00 19.07 2.05
CA PHE A 66 -7.62 19.60 2.04
C PHE A 66 -7.51 21.14 1.98
N GLY A 67 -8.61 21.88 1.99
CA GLY A 67 -8.59 23.35 2.11
C GLY A 67 -7.86 24.10 0.98
N LEU A 68 -7.84 23.54 -0.23
CA LEU A 68 -7.12 24.10 -1.36
C LEU A 68 -7.90 25.26 -2.01
N HIS A 69 -7.53 26.50 -1.70
CA HIS A 69 -8.02 27.69 -2.40
C HIS A 69 -7.24 27.97 -3.70
N ARG A 70 -7.96 28.54 -4.69
CA ARG A 70 -7.58 28.70 -6.11
C ARG A 70 -6.14 29.19 -6.34
N LEU A 71 -5.39 28.46 -7.16
CA LEU A 71 -4.37 29.05 -8.04
C LEU A 71 -5.02 29.38 -9.40
N PRO A 72 -4.64 30.49 -10.06
CA PRO A 72 -5.21 30.89 -11.33
C PRO A 72 -4.66 30.02 -12.45
N VAL A 73 -5.34 28.91 -12.76
CA VAL A 73 -4.98 28.04 -13.88
C VAL A 73 -5.69 28.51 -15.15
N ARG A 74 -5.00 29.30 -15.97
CA ARG A 74 -5.32 29.41 -17.41
C ARG A 74 -4.75 28.18 -18.12
N SER A 75 -5.51 27.10 -18.18
CA SER A 75 -5.24 26.03 -19.14
C SER A 75 -6.55 25.48 -19.70
N LYS A 76 -6.78 25.71 -21.00
CA LYS A 76 -7.73 24.92 -21.79
C LYS A 76 -7.06 23.58 -22.08
N LEU A 77 -7.58 22.48 -21.56
CA LEU A 77 -7.08 21.13 -21.82
C LEU A 77 -8.24 20.16 -22.07
N SER A 78 -8.03 19.29 -23.06
CA SER A 78 -8.86 18.15 -23.46
C SER A 78 -8.59 16.92 -22.58
N GLY A 79 -9.50 15.94 -22.62
CA GLY A 79 -9.53 14.78 -21.74
C GLY A 79 -8.36 13.79 -21.85
N ILE A 80 -8.34 12.88 -20.87
CA ILE A 80 -7.47 11.70 -20.65
C ILE A 80 -6.02 11.97 -20.18
N ASP A 81 -5.48 13.17 -20.36
CA ASP A 81 -4.14 13.55 -19.82
C ASP A 81 -4.07 13.70 -18.28
N LEU A 82 -5.15 13.36 -17.58
CA LEU A 82 -5.32 13.58 -16.15
C LEU A 82 -4.65 12.52 -15.25
N LEU A 83 -4.07 11.45 -15.81
CA LEU A 83 -3.86 10.24 -15.00
C LEU A 83 -2.43 9.75 -14.80
N PHE A 84 -1.38 10.21 -15.51
CA PHE A 84 -0.12 9.44 -15.47
C PHE A 84 1.18 10.06 -15.02
N PHE A 85 1.33 11.37 -14.91
CA PHE A 85 2.43 12.09 -14.24
C PHE A 85 2.57 13.40 -15.01
N LYS A 86 2.57 14.54 -14.32
CA LYS A 86 2.93 15.81 -14.96
C LYS A 86 3.97 16.52 -14.12
N ILE A 87 5.16 16.70 -14.70
CA ILE A 87 6.23 17.47 -14.08
C ILE A 87 6.10 18.89 -14.62
N LEU A 88 5.75 19.83 -13.74
CA LEU A 88 5.65 21.25 -14.08
C LEU A 88 6.91 21.95 -13.59
N PHE A 89 7.68 22.49 -14.52
CA PHE A 89 8.80 23.37 -14.24
C PHE A 89 8.33 24.81 -14.31
N TYR A 90 8.46 25.55 -13.20
CA TYR A 90 8.28 27.01 -13.21
C TYR A 90 9.66 27.67 -13.16
N ARG A 91 9.81 28.76 -13.92
CA ARG A 91 11.06 29.38 -14.41
C ARG A 91 12.17 29.70 -13.40
N SER A 92 11.99 29.43 -12.10
CA SER A 92 13.02 29.53 -11.04
C SER A 92 12.55 28.99 -9.67
N GLU A 93 11.48 28.18 -9.61
CA GLU A 93 10.84 27.75 -8.35
C GLU A 93 10.57 26.22 -8.33
N PRO A 94 10.35 25.61 -7.15
CA PRO A 94 10.41 24.16 -7.00
C PRO A 94 9.40 23.47 -7.92
N ALA A 95 9.90 22.56 -8.77
CA ALA A 95 9.08 21.80 -9.69
C ALA A 95 8.01 21.01 -8.90
N PHE A 96 6.85 20.76 -9.48
CA PHE A 96 5.80 19.94 -8.85
C PHE A 96 5.56 18.68 -9.69
N VAL A 97 5.33 17.55 -9.02
CA VAL A 97 4.78 16.35 -9.65
C VAL A 97 3.29 16.29 -9.33
N GLY A 98 2.48 16.36 -10.38
CA GLY A 98 1.05 16.06 -10.30
C GLY A 98 0.82 14.54 -10.35
N VAL A 99 0.31 13.96 -9.27
CA VAL A 99 -0.15 12.56 -9.21
C VAL A 99 -1.62 12.57 -8.79
N PHE A 100 -2.53 12.08 -9.64
CA PHE A 100 -3.98 12.09 -9.40
C PHE A 100 -4.56 13.47 -9.01
N GLY A 101 -4.06 14.55 -9.60
CA GLY A 101 -4.51 15.92 -9.29
C GLY A 101 -3.92 16.52 -8.01
N VAL A 102 -3.12 15.76 -7.26
CA VAL A 102 -2.33 16.26 -6.13
C VAL A 102 -0.97 16.73 -6.62
N TRP A 103 -0.66 18.01 -6.41
CA TRP A 103 0.61 18.61 -6.78
C TRP A 103 1.59 18.51 -5.61
N ILE A 104 2.56 17.61 -5.73
CA ILE A 104 3.58 17.39 -4.70
C ILE A 104 4.86 18.14 -5.13
N PRO A 105 5.41 19.04 -4.31
CA PRO A 105 6.66 19.73 -4.65
C PRO A 105 7.82 18.73 -4.73
N LEU A 106 8.59 18.77 -5.84
CA LEU A 106 9.75 17.93 -6.12
C LEU A 106 10.73 17.88 -4.94
N PRO A 107 11.07 18.98 -4.25
CA PRO A 107 11.98 18.91 -3.10
C PRO A 107 11.48 17.98 -1.98
N ARG A 108 10.15 17.84 -1.81
CA ARG A 108 9.56 16.87 -0.87
C ARG A 108 9.66 15.44 -1.38
N ILE A 109 9.51 15.21 -2.69
CA ILE A 109 9.74 13.90 -3.30
C ILE A 109 11.22 13.52 -3.25
N ILE A 110 12.13 14.47 -3.50
CA ILE A 110 13.57 14.27 -3.43
C ILE A 110 13.99 13.94 -2.01
N SER A 111 13.52 14.68 -1.00
CA SER A 111 13.78 14.35 0.40
C SER A 111 13.18 13.01 0.82
N PHE A 112 12.00 12.65 0.31
CA PHE A 112 11.40 11.33 0.46
C PHE A 112 12.26 10.22 -0.18
N LEU A 113 12.75 10.41 -1.40
CA LEU A 113 13.64 9.46 -2.09
C LEU A 113 15.00 9.35 -1.39
N ARG A 114 15.52 10.46 -0.86
CA ARG A 114 16.72 10.48 0.00
C ARG A 114 16.49 9.67 1.28
N ASN A 115 15.30 9.82 1.88
CA ASN A 115 14.89 9.04 3.03
C ASN A 115 14.68 7.56 2.66
N LEU A 116 14.17 7.22 1.47
CA LEU A 116 14.08 5.84 0.99
C LEU A 116 15.46 5.21 0.83
N ARG A 117 16.46 5.95 0.32
CA ARG A 117 17.85 5.48 0.26
C ARG A 117 18.42 5.27 1.66
N PHE A 118 18.12 6.16 2.60
CA PHE A 118 18.47 5.98 4.01
C PHE A 118 17.77 4.77 4.63
N HIS A 119 16.49 4.54 4.34
CA HIS A 119 15.74 3.38 4.84
C HIS A 119 16.21 2.08 4.19
N ALA A 120 16.54 2.07 2.90
CA ALA A 120 17.09 0.91 2.21
C ALA A 120 18.52 0.60 2.68
N TRP A 121 19.33 1.63 2.92
CA TRP A 121 20.66 1.48 3.51
C TRP A 121 20.57 0.99 4.96
N MET A 122 19.67 1.56 5.77
CA MET A 122 19.40 1.13 7.14
C MET A 122 18.87 -0.30 7.16
N LEU A 123 17.96 -0.68 6.25
CA LEU A 123 17.44 -2.04 6.11
C LEU A 123 18.55 -3.01 5.74
N LYS A 124 19.47 -2.59 4.84
CA LYS A 124 20.64 -3.39 4.47
C LYS A 124 21.62 -3.56 5.63
N THR A 125 21.92 -2.50 6.39
CA THR A 125 22.85 -2.58 7.53
C THR A 125 22.23 -3.33 8.70
N THR A 126 20.96 -3.08 9.04
CA THR A 126 20.26 -3.86 10.06
C THR A 126 20.08 -5.32 9.67
N LEU A 127 19.77 -5.66 8.42
CA LEU A 127 19.72 -7.06 7.97
C LEU A 127 21.10 -7.73 8.05
N LEU A 128 22.16 -7.09 7.58
CA LEU A 128 23.51 -7.67 7.61
C LEU A 128 24.05 -7.82 9.03
N ASP A 129 23.83 -6.83 9.89
CA ASP A 129 24.23 -6.87 11.30
C ASP A 129 23.39 -7.87 12.11
N GLN A 130 22.09 -8.03 11.78
CA GLN A 130 21.22 -9.04 12.40
C GLN A 130 21.53 -10.46 11.94
N ILE A 131 21.96 -10.65 10.68
CA ILE A 131 22.42 -11.95 10.16
C ILE A 131 23.74 -12.36 10.82
N GLN A 132 24.62 -11.41 11.17
CA GLN A 132 25.85 -11.69 11.91
C GLN A 132 25.61 -11.94 13.41
N ALA A 133 24.53 -11.41 13.99
CA ALA A 133 24.13 -11.62 15.38
C ALA A 133 23.26 -12.87 15.60
N LEU A 134 23.50 -13.94 14.84
CA LEU A 134 22.77 -15.23 14.84
C LEU A 134 22.90 -16.07 16.15
N ASN A 135 22.90 -15.41 17.31
CA ASN A 135 22.36 -15.99 18.56
C ASN A 135 20.85 -15.69 18.62
N LEU A 136 20.14 -16.38 17.74
CA LEU A 136 18.73 -16.80 17.68
C LEU A 136 17.62 -16.19 18.59
N PHE A 137 17.70 -14.97 19.08
CA PHE A 137 16.52 -14.25 19.57
C PHE A 137 15.86 -13.51 18.41
N TRP A 138 15.17 -14.27 17.56
CA TRP A 138 14.26 -13.72 16.56
C TRP A 138 13.28 -12.83 17.30
N LYS A 139 13.22 -11.55 16.95
CA LYS A 139 12.16 -10.75 17.53
C LYS A 139 10.86 -11.37 17.03
N PRO A 140 9.92 -11.69 17.92
CA PRO A 140 8.76 -12.51 17.59
C PRO A 140 7.92 -12.02 16.39
N TYR A 141 7.97 -10.72 16.10
CA TYR A 141 7.32 -10.10 14.95
C TYR A 141 8.09 -10.23 13.62
N GLU A 142 9.39 -10.46 13.64
CA GLU A 142 10.20 -10.77 12.44
C GLU A 142 9.75 -12.09 11.81
N LEU A 143 9.27 -13.04 12.63
CA LEU A 143 8.65 -14.27 12.15
C LEU A 143 7.41 -13.98 11.29
N ILE A 144 6.57 -13.02 11.69
CA ILE A 144 5.38 -12.66 10.90
C ILE A 144 5.78 -12.07 9.55
N VAL A 145 6.78 -11.18 9.53
CA VAL A 145 7.35 -10.61 8.31
C VAL A 145 7.90 -11.72 7.41
N LEU A 146 8.65 -12.69 7.97
CA LEU A 146 9.15 -13.84 7.25
C LEU A 146 8.00 -14.69 6.66
N LEU A 147 6.93 -14.91 7.42
CA LEU A 147 5.77 -15.64 6.92
C LEU A 147 5.11 -14.92 5.74
N PHE A 148 4.95 -13.60 5.80
CA PHE A 148 4.43 -12.83 4.66
C PHE A 148 5.29 -12.99 3.40
N THR A 149 6.61 -12.92 3.54
CA THR A 149 7.52 -13.05 2.39
C THR A 149 7.54 -14.47 1.83
N LEU A 150 7.52 -15.49 2.69
CA LEU A 150 7.43 -16.89 2.27
C LEU A 150 6.11 -17.18 1.55
N PHE A 151 4.97 -16.74 2.08
CA PHE A 151 3.67 -16.91 1.42
C PHE A 151 3.62 -16.21 0.06
N HIS A 152 4.18 -15.00 -0.04
CA HIS A 152 4.28 -14.32 -1.32
C HIS A 152 5.18 -15.07 -2.32
N LEU A 153 6.30 -15.63 -1.86
CA LEU A 153 7.16 -16.48 -2.69
C LEU A 153 6.40 -17.72 -3.17
N CYS A 154 5.61 -18.35 -2.30
CA CYS A 154 4.76 -19.48 -2.70
C CYS A 154 3.72 -19.08 -3.74
N TRP A 155 3.16 -17.87 -3.68
CA TRP A 155 2.27 -17.34 -4.74
C TRP A 155 2.99 -17.18 -6.06
N TYR A 156 4.24 -16.73 -6.04
CA TYR A 156 5.07 -16.60 -7.22
C TYR A 156 5.40 -17.96 -7.85
N LEU A 157 5.73 -18.96 -7.03
CA LEU A 157 6.12 -20.30 -7.49
C LEU A 157 4.94 -21.17 -7.91
N SER A 158 3.83 -21.13 -7.18
CA SER A 158 2.67 -22.02 -7.41
C SER A 158 1.34 -21.32 -7.12
N PRO A 159 0.90 -20.40 -8.02
CA PRO A 159 -0.32 -19.63 -7.80
C PRO A 159 -1.59 -20.49 -7.75
N ALA A 160 -1.63 -21.60 -8.51
CA ALA A 160 -2.77 -22.52 -8.49
C ALA A 160 -2.90 -23.23 -7.13
N PHE A 161 -1.78 -23.70 -6.58
CA PHE A 161 -1.75 -24.31 -5.25
C PHE A 161 -2.15 -23.31 -4.17
N MET A 162 -1.57 -22.11 -4.20
CA MET A 162 -1.89 -21.07 -3.21
C MET A 162 -3.35 -20.66 -3.25
N SER A 163 -3.91 -20.49 -4.46
CA SER A 163 -5.33 -20.18 -4.65
C SER A 163 -6.23 -21.27 -4.05
N GLN A 164 -5.90 -22.54 -4.27
CA GLN A 164 -6.68 -23.66 -3.74
C GLN A 164 -6.54 -23.83 -2.22
N HIS A 165 -5.36 -23.60 -1.65
CA HIS A 165 -5.08 -23.99 -0.26
C HIS A 165 -5.00 -22.85 0.75
N PHE A 166 -4.89 -21.59 0.30
CA PHE A 166 -4.67 -20.43 1.18
C PHE A 166 -5.59 -19.24 0.89
N THR A 167 -6.59 -19.44 0.02
CA THR A 167 -7.66 -18.46 -0.20
C THR A 167 -8.77 -18.66 0.81
N LEU A 168 -9.28 -17.57 1.39
CA LEU A 168 -10.43 -17.63 2.25
C LEU A 168 -11.70 -17.79 1.40
N SER A 169 -12.35 -18.95 1.49
CA SER A 169 -13.62 -19.24 0.83
C SER A 169 -14.41 -20.30 1.59
N TRP A 170 -15.73 -20.26 1.44
CA TRP A 170 -16.60 -21.31 1.98
C TRP A 170 -16.30 -22.69 1.37
N TYR A 171 -15.91 -22.72 0.10
CA TYR A 171 -15.47 -23.95 -0.56
C TYR A 171 -14.28 -24.59 0.17
N ASN A 172 -13.21 -23.83 0.44
CA ASN A 172 -12.01 -24.35 1.10
C ASN A 172 -12.31 -24.82 2.54
N ILE A 173 -13.14 -24.07 3.27
CA ILE A 173 -13.56 -24.46 4.62
C ILE A 173 -14.34 -25.77 4.60
N ARG A 174 -15.29 -25.94 3.66
CA ARG A 174 -16.05 -27.19 3.50
C ARG A 174 -15.18 -28.38 3.09
N GLN A 175 -14.06 -28.13 2.43
CA GLN A 175 -13.03 -29.14 2.09
C GLN A 175 -12.07 -29.44 3.27
N GLY A 176 -12.35 -28.95 4.48
CA GLY A 176 -11.54 -29.21 5.68
C GLY A 176 -10.32 -28.31 5.83
N ARG A 177 -10.14 -27.30 4.96
CA ARG A 177 -8.98 -26.40 4.97
C ARG A 177 -9.20 -25.24 5.95
N ILE A 178 -9.36 -25.56 7.23
CA ILE A 178 -9.68 -24.58 8.28
C ILE A 178 -8.56 -23.56 8.50
N TRP A 179 -7.32 -23.91 8.17
CA TRP A 179 -6.18 -23.01 8.26
C TRP A 179 -6.31 -21.78 7.36
N CYS A 180 -7.13 -21.85 6.29
CA CYS A 180 -7.45 -20.68 5.46
C CYS A 180 -8.06 -19.54 6.27
N ILE A 181 -8.70 -19.80 7.41
CA ILE A 181 -9.27 -18.75 8.27
C ILE A 181 -8.19 -17.82 8.84
N LEU A 182 -6.99 -18.33 9.10
CA LEU A 182 -5.90 -17.53 9.66
C LEU A 182 -4.85 -17.21 8.58
N LEU A 183 -4.41 -18.22 7.85
CA LEU A 183 -3.27 -18.10 6.93
C LEU A 183 -3.60 -17.28 5.67
N SER A 184 -4.87 -17.09 5.33
CA SER A 184 -5.24 -16.20 4.21
C SER A 184 -4.78 -14.76 4.41
N HIS A 185 -4.73 -14.27 5.65
CA HIS A 185 -4.28 -12.91 5.95
C HIS A 185 -2.78 -12.71 5.72
N LEU A 186 -2.00 -13.80 5.75
CA LEU A 186 -0.57 -13.82 5.42
C LEU A 186 -0.32 -14.00 3.91
N SER A 187 -1.35 -14.44 3.19
CA SER A 187 -1.33 -14.82 1.78
C SER A 187 -1.48 -13.58 0.88
N GLN A 188 -0.39 -12.89 0.57
CA GLN A 188 -0.42 -11.70 -0.30
C GLN A 188 -0.01 -12.05 -1.73
N HIS A 189 -0.93 -11.96 -2.70
CA HIS A 189 -0.63 -12.26 -4.10
C HIS A 189 0.00 -11.08 -4.87
N SER A 190 -0.25 -9.85 -4.43
CA SER A 190 0.25 -8.63 -5.07
C SER A 190 1.49 -8.09 -4.34
N MET A 191 2.55 -7.79 -5.10
CA MET A 191 3.77 -7.19 -4.56
C MET A 191 3.52 -5.82 -3.92
N PHE A 192 2.59 -5.04 -4.47
CA PHE A 192 2.22 -3.73 -3.91
C PHE A 192 1.52 -3.88 -2.55
N GLN A 193 0.59 -4.84 -2.43
CA GLN A 193 -0.09 -5.14 -1.18
C GLN A 193 0.87 -5.70 -0.13
N LEU A 194 1.80 -6.56 -0.53
CA LEU A 194 2.87 -7.05 0.34
C LEU A 194 3.71 -5.88 0.86
N PHE A 195 4.22 -5.02 -0.02
CA PHE A 195 5.04 -3.88 0.38
C PHE A 195 4.33 -2.97 1.39
N ARG A 196 3.06 -2.64 1.13
CA ARG A 196 2.23 -1.83 2.03
C ARG A 196 2.05 -2.50 3.39
N THR A 197 1.75 -3.80 3.38
CA THR A 197 1.59 -4.61 4.60
C THR A 197 2.89 -4.64 5.41
N LEU A 198 4.02 -4.98 4.79
CA LEU A 198 5.31 -5.01 5.46
C LEU A 198 5.71 -3.63 6.03
N ASN A 199 5.42 -2.54 5.31
CA ASN A 199 5.68 -1.19 5.80
C ASN A 199 4.85 -0.88 7.06
N CYS A 200 3.55 -1.21 7.03
CA CYS A 200 2.67 -1.09 8.19
C CYS A 200 3.21 -1.88 9.39
N TYR A 201 3.63 -3.12 9.17
CA TYR A 201 4.13 -3.98 10.26
C TYR A 201 5.42 -3.47 10.86
N TYR A 202 6.37 -3.06 10.01
CA TYR A 202 7.65 -2.54 10.45
C TYR A 202 7.49 -1.32 11.36
N VAL A 203 6.49 -0.47 11.08
CA VAL A 203 6.22 0.74 11.85
C VAL A 203 5.36 0.45 13.08
N LEU A 204 4.24 -0.25 12.93
CA LEU A 204 3.24 -0.40 14.00
C LEU A 204 3.58 -1.50 15.00
N VAL A 205 4.17 -2.61 14.58
CA VAL A 205 4.33 -3.77 15.46
C VAL A 205 5.28 -3.49 16.64
N PRO A 206 6.49 -2.90 16.44
CA PRO A 206 7.37 -2.59 17.56
C PRO A 206 6.71 -1.65 18.58
N LEU A 207 5.88 -0.72 18.10
CA LEU A 207 5.16 0.24 18.92
C LEU A 207 4.05 -0.44 19.74
N LEU A 208 3.22 -1.26 19.09
CA LEU A 208 2.15 -2.00 19.75
C LEU A 208 2.72 -3.00 20.76
N VAL A 209 3.72 -3.79 20.38
CA VAL A 209 4.37 -4.77 21.28
C VAL A 209 4.96 -4.08 22.52
N ARG A 210 5.55 -2.88 22.36
CA ARG A 210 6.06 -2.10 23.50
C ARG A 210 4.95 -1.64 24.45
N LEU A 211 3.75 -1.38 23.92
CA LEU A 211 2.65 -0.79 24.67
C LEU A 211 1.77 -1.84 25.37
N ILE A 212 1.37 -2.90 24.65
CA ILE A 212 0.46 -3.94 25.19
C ILE A 212 1.19 -5.23 25.59
N GLY A 213 2.49 -5.32 25.31
CA GLY A 213 3.28 -6.53 25.51
C GLY A 213 3.06 -7.55 24.39
N LEU A 214 3.94 -8.56 24.36
CA LEU A 214 3.98 -9.54 23.28
C LEU A 214 2.75 -10.44 23.23
N PHE A 215 2.31 -10.91 24.40
CA PHE A 215 1.17 -11.82 24.53
C PHE A 215 -0.11 -11.19 23.97
N HIS A 216 -0.45 -9.98 24.44
CA HIS A 216 -1.63 -9.28 23.96
C HIS A 216 -1.51 -8.87 22.49
N PHE A 217 -0.30 -8.58 22.00
CA PHE A 217 -0.09 -8.34 20.57
C PHE A 217 -0.48 -9.55 19.72
N TYR A 218 -0.03 -10.75 20.08
CA TYR A 218 -0.41 -11.95 19.34
C TYR A 218 -1.90 -12.28 19.46
N ALA A 219 -2.46 -12.13 20.66
CA ALA A 219 -3.89 -12.35 20.87
C ALA A 219 -4.74 -11.35 20.07
N LEU A 220 -4.34 -10.06 20.01
CA LEU A 220 -4.95 -9.05 19.15
C LEU A 220 -4.87 -9.45 17.67
N CYS A 221 -3.71 -9.90 17.20
CA CYS A 221 -3.54 -10.34 15.80
C CYS A 221 -4.44 -11.54 15.48
N LEU A 222 -4.46 -12.55 16.33
CA LEU A 222 -5.30 -13.74 16.16
C LEU A 222 -6.79 -13.36 16.18
N PHE A 223 -7.21 -12.56 17.16
CA PHE A 223 -8.59 -12.13 17.28
C PHE A 223 -9.02 -11.32 16.05
N GLY A 224 -8.20 -10.35 15.61
CA GLY A 224 -8.46 -9.55 14.42
C GLY A 224 -8.53 -10.37 13.12
N MET A 225 -7.67 -11.38 12.95
CA MET A 225 -7.74 -12.29 11.80
C MET A 225 -9.02 -13.14 11.83
N LEU A 226 -9.42 -13.63 13.00
CA LEU A 226 -10.65 -14.41 13.15
C LEU A 226 -11.88 -13.58 12.85
N THR A 227 -11.97 -12.36 13.39
CA THR A 227 -13.10 -11.46 13.11
C THR A 227 -13.13 -11.04 11.66
N ALA A 228 -11.98 -10.70 11.06
CA ALA A 228 -11.87 -10.42 9.63
C ALA A 228 -12.41 -11.56 8.77
N SER A 229 -11.98 -12.79 9.06
CA SER A 229 -12.45 -13.97 8.34
C SER A 229 -13.94 -14.23 8.53
N ALA A 230 -14.45 -14.07 9.76
CA ALA A 230 -15.88 -14.21 10.05
C ALA A 230 -16.70 -13.16 9.29
N THR A 231 -16.24 -11.90 9.25
CA THR A 231 -16.93 -10.81 8.52
C THR A 231 -16.98 -11.08 7.02
N THR A 232 -15.87 -11.49 6.40
CA THR A 232 -15.88 -11.88 4.98
C THR A 232 -16.83 -13.04 4.70
N LEU A 233 -16.74 -14.12 5.49
CA LEU A 233 -17.54 -15.32 5.27
C LEU A 233 -19.03 -15.05 5.46
N THR A 234 -19.40 -14.22 6.43
CA THR A 234 -20.81 -13.85 6.68
C THR A 234 -21.35 -12.97 5.57
N ILE A 235 -20.62 -11.94 5.14
CA ILE A 235 -21.05 -11.04 4.05
C ILE A 235 -21.18 -11.78 2.72
N HIS A 236 -20.21 -12.63 2.39
CA HIS A 236 -20.17 -13.36 1.12
C HIS A 236 -20.84 -14.75 1.19
N TYR A 237 -21.64 -15.03 2.23
CA TYR A 237 -22.31 -16.33 2.39
C TYR A 237 -23.17 -16.72 1.18
N LYS A 238 -23.93 -15.76 0.61
CA LYS A 238 -24.76 -16.01 -0.58
C LYS A 238 -23.94 -16.32 -1.84
N GLN A 239 -22.67 -15.95 -1.85
CA GLN A 239 -21.72 -16.18 -2.94
C GLN A 239 -20.71 -17.29 -2.59
N ALA A 240 -21.03 -18.15 -1.62
CA ALA A 240 -20.13 -19.17 -1.07
C ALA A 240 -19.48 -20.09 -2.12
N ALA A 241 -20.14 -20.32 -3.26
CA ALA A 241 -19.63 -21.19 -4.32
C ALA A 241 -18.59 -20.52 -5.24
N THR A 242 -18.63 -19.20 -5.37
CA THR A 242 -17.85 -18.45 -6.37
C THR A 242 -16.88 -17.45 -5.74
N PHE A 243 -17.15 -16.99 -4.52
CA PHE A 243 -16.32 -16.01 -3.84
C PHE A 243 -15.09 -16.67 -3.20
N GLY A 244 -13.93 -16.10 -3.49
CA GLY A 244 -12.68 -16.38 -2.79
C GLY A 244 -11.90 -15.08 -2.60
N SER A 245 -11.42 -14.86 -1.39
CA SER A 245 -10.58 -13.72 -1.04
C SER A 245 -9.12 -14.17 -0.95
N PRO A 246 -8.30 -13.94 -2.01
CA PRO A 246 -6.95 -14.49 -2.08
C PRO A 246 -5.97 -13.74 -1.20
N SER A 247 -6.28 -12.51 -0.79
CA SER A 247 -5.40 -11.64 -0.01
C SER A 247 -6.17 -10.65 0.87
N PRO A 248 -6.94 -11.14 1.87
CA PRO A 248 -7.58 -10.26 2.85
C PRO A 248 -6.51 -9.50 3.66
N GLN A 249 -6.73 -8.20 3.89
CA GLN A 249 -5.81 -7.34 4.65
C GLN A 249 -6.34 -7.06 6.07
N GLY A 250 -7.15 -7.98 6.60
CA GLY A 250 -7.78 -7.85 7.91
C GLY A 250 -6.78 -7.60 9.03
N LEU A 251 -5.61 -8.26 8.98
CA LEU A 251 -4.58 -8.06 9.99
C LEU A 251 -3.96 -6.65 9.91
N THR A 252 -3.76 -6.09 8.72
CA THR A 252 -3.28 -4.70 8.55
C THR A 252 -4.26 -3.70 9.17
N TYR A 253 -5.57 -3.89 8.96
CA TYR A 253 -6.63 -3.06 9.56
C TYR A 253 -6.72 -3.23 11.07
N THR A 254 -6.47 -4.45 11.56
CA THR A 254 -6.39 -4.74 13.00
C THR A 254 -5.28 -3.89 13.63
N LEU A 255 -4.08 -3.88 13.04
CA LEU A 255 -2.96 -3.10 13.56
C LEU A 255 -3.21 -1.59 13.52
N PHE A 256 -3.75 -1.08 12.42
CA PHE A 256 -4.08 0.34 12.32
C PHE A 256 -5.15 0.78 13.30
N SER A 257 -6.24 0.01 13.43
CA SER A 257 -7.32 0.29 14.37
C SER A 257 -6.82 0.26 15.82
N ALA A 258 -6.06 -0.77 16.19
CA ALA A 258 -5.43 -0.83 17.52
C ALA A 258 -4.48 0.35 17.76
N ALA A 259 -3.68 0.74 16.76
CA ALA A 259 -2.81 1.90 16.89
C ALA A 259 -3.59 3.22 17.04
N CYS A 260 -4.73 3.36 16.38
CA CYS A 260 -5.60 4.54 16.54
C CYS A 260 -6.23 4.63 17.94
N ILE A 261 -6.52 3.48 18.55
CA ILE A 261 -7.13 3.41 19.89
C ILE A 261 -6.08 3.63 20.97
N LEU A 262 -4.92 2.99 20.83
CA LEU A 262 -3.90 2.94 21.89
C LEU A 262 -2.94 4.14 21.88
N PHE A 263 -2.75 4.80 20.74
CA PHE A 263 -1.86 5.97 20.67
C PHE A 263 -2.63 7.29 20.69
N PRO A 264 -2.23 8.26 21.55
CA PRO A 264 -2.83 9.58 21.55
C PRO A 264 -2.57 10.30 20.21
N GLN A 265 -3.53 11.13 19.78
CA GLN A 265 -3.53 11.83 18.48
C GLN A 265 -2.26 12.66 18.18
N LYS A 266 -1.45 12.99 19.20
CA LYS A 266 -0.20 13.74 19.05
C LYS A 266 0.99 12.87 18.60
N PHE A 267 0.88 11.55 18.64
CA PHE A 267 1.94 10.65 18.19
C PHE A 267 2.00 10.62 16.65
N ARG A 268 3.19 10.84 16.09
CA ARG A 268 3.44 10.83 14.64
C ARG A 268 4.26 9.59 14.28
N LEU A 269 3.71 8.74 13.43
CA LEU A 269 4.37 7.58 12.84
C LEU A 269 5.18 8.03 11.62
N GLY A 270 6.39 7.49 11.45
CA GLY A 270 7.21 7.71 10.26
C GLY A 270 6.81 6.80 9.09
N ILE A 271 5.54 6.80 8.68
CA ILE A 271 5.09 5.95 7.56
C ILE A 271 5.65 6.51 6.26
N LEU A 272 6.47 5.70 5.58
CA LEU A 272 7.24 6.10 4.40
C LEU A 272 8.08 7.39 4.62
N GLY A 273 8.52 7.65 5.86
CA GLY A 273 9.32 8.83 6.19
C GLY A 273 8.54 10.15 6.29
N PHE A 274 7.20 10.13 6.19
CA PHE A 274 6.36 11.26 6.54
C PHE A 274 5.82 11.11 7.97
N PRO A 275 5.79 12.18 8.79
CA PRO A 275 5.18 12.16 10.10
C PRO A 275 3.65 12.17 9.97
N ILE A 276 3.04 10.99 10.03
CA ILE A 276 1.59 10.79 9.85
C ILE A 276 1.01 10.26 11.17
N SER A 277 -0.12 10.79 11.63
CA SER A 277 -0.79 10.21 12.80
C SER A 277 -1.35 8.81 12.48
N PRO A 278 -1.50 7.89 13.46
CA PRO A 278 -2.13 6.59 13.22
C PRO A 278 -3.47 6.69 12.49
N PHE A 279 -4.29 7.68 12.85
CA PHE A 279 -5.58 7.94 12.22
C PHE A 279 -5.44 8.38 10.75
N GLU A 280 -4.55 9.33 10.46
CA GLU A 280 -4.28 9.76 9.08
C GLU A 280 -3.74 8.59 8.23
N GLY A 281 -2.86 7.76 8.80
CA GLY A 281 -2.32 6.57 8.15
C GLY A 281 -3.41 5.53 7.85
N PHE A 282 -4.32 5.33 8.80
CA PHE A 282 -5.47 4.43 8.61
C PHE A 282 -6.45 4.95 7.55
N LEU A 283 -6.73 6.25 7.54
CA LEU A 283 -7.58 6.88 6.53
C LEU A 283 -6.94 6.79 5.13
N LEU A 284 -5.62 7.00 5.02
CA LEU A 284 -4.89 6.81 3.78
C LEU A 284 -5.01 5.35 3.29
N GLN A 285 -4.91 4.38 4.19
CA GLN A 285 -5.08 2.97 3.87
C GLN A 285 -6.47 2.68 3.28
N ILE A 286 -7.53 3.21 3.89
CA ILE A 286 -8.91 3.09 3.39
C ILE A 286 -9.06 3.71 2.01
N VAL A 287 -8.52 4.92 1.80
CA VAL A 287 -8.57 5.59 0.49
C VAL A 287 -7.87 4.77 -0.58
N VAL A 288 -6.69 4.23 -0.29
CA VAL A 288 -5.94 3.37 -1.22
C VAL A 288 -6.75 2.12 -1.56
N ASP A 289 -7.39 1.48 -0.58
CA ASP A 289 -8.20 0.27 -0.81
C ASP A 289 -9.43 0.55 -1.66
N VAL A 290 -10.10 1.69 -1.44
CA VAL A 290 -11.23 2.13 -2.27
C VAL A 290 -10.77 2.40 -3.70
N LEU A 291 -9.63 3.07 -3.89
CA LEU A 291 -9.06 3.31 -5.22
C LEU A 291 -8.66 2.00 -5.92
N GLU A 292 -8.05 1.05 -5.20
CA GLU A 292 -7.73 -0.27 -5.73
C GLU A 292 -8.98 -1.02 -6.21
N GLY A 293 -10.07 -0.94 -5.45
CA GLY A 293 -11.37 -1.51 -5.81
C GLY A 293 -11.98 -0.82 -7.03
N MET A 294 -12.01 0.51 -7.06
CA MET A 294 -12.56 1.28 -8.19
C MET A 294 -11.79 1.05 -9.49
N LEU A 295 -10.46 0.89 -9.40
CA LEU A 295 -9.59 0.69 -10.57
C LEU A 295 -9.39 -0.79 -10.92
N ASN A 296 -10.02 -1.71 -10.19
CA ASN A 296 -9.86 -3.16 -10.33
C ASN A 296 -8.38 -3.60 -10.38
N TRP A 297 -7.51 -2.91 -9.62
CA TRP A 297 -6.08 -3.22 -9.59
C TRP A 297 -5.79 -4.49 -8.81
N THR A 298 -6.58 -4.75 -7.76
CA THR A 298 -6.46 -5.94 -6.93
C THR A 298 -7.83 -6.43 -6.49
N THR A 299 -7.95 -7.72 -6.17
CA THR A 299 -9.13 -8.27 -5.49
C THR A 299 -9.02 -7.95 -4.01
N ASN A 300 -9.40 -6.73 -3.63
CA ASN A 300 -9.36 -6.28 -2.24
C ASN A 300 -10.68 -6.62 -1.54
N ASP A 301 -10.59 -7.24 -0.38
CA ASP A 301 -11.73 -7.71 0.39
C ASP A 301 -12.03 -6.73 1.53
N PHE A 302 -12.89 -5.75 1.24
CA PHE A 302 -13.24 -4.70 2.20
C PHE A 302 -13.96 -5.26 3.44
N ALA A 303 -14.68 -6.38 3.29
CA ALA A 303 -15.33 -7.05 4.42
C ALA A 303 -14.31 -7.58 5.42
N ALA A 304 -13.24 -8.23 4.94
CA ALA A 304 -12.14 -8.68 5.80
C ALA A 304 -11.48 -7.50 6.52
N ASN A 305 -11.20 -6.44 5.77
CA ASN A 305 -10.53 -5.26 6.28
C ASN A 305 -11.35 -4.61 7.41
N LEU A 306 -12.65 -4.39 7.18
CA LEU A 306 -13.57 -3.87 8.19
C LEU A 306 -13.67 -4.80 9.41
N GLY A 307 -13.78 -6.11 9.19
CA GLY A 307 -13.85 -7.11 10.26
C GLY A 307 -12.59 -7.14 11.14
N GLY A 308 -11.42 -6.90 10.56
CA GLY A 308 -10.17 -6.75 11.30
C GLY A 308 -10.16 -5.48 12.17
N ALA A 309 -10.61 -4.35 11.63
CA ALA A 309 -10.71 -3.10 12.39
C ALA A 309 -11.70 -3.20 13.57
N ILE A 310 -12.85 -3.83 13.35
CA ILE A 310 -13.85 -4.12 14.40
C ILE A 310 -13.26 -5.08 15.43
N GLY A 311 -12.54 -6.12 15.00
CA GLY A 311 -11.88 -7.07 15.88
C GLY A 311 -10.88 -6.41 16.82
N ALA A 312 -10.03 -5.54 16.27
CA ALA A 312 -9.13 -4.73 17.08
C ALA A 312 -9.89 -3.89 18.09
N TRP A 313 -10.93 -3.16 17.67
CA TRP A 313 -11.74 -2.33 18.56
C TRP A 313 -12.37 -3.15 19.70
N LEU A 314 -12.96 -4.29 19.40
CA LEU A 314 -13.53 -5.19 20.41
C LEU A 314 -12.45 -5.69 21.38
N TYR A 315 -11.34 -6.19 20.86
CA TYR A 315 -10.25 -6.71 21.68
C TYR A 315 -9.68 -5.62 22.61
N THR A 316 -9.42 -4.42 22.09
CA THR A 316 -8.82 -3.33 22.86
C THR A 316 -9.76 -2.72 23.90
N ASN A 317 -11.08 -2.81 23.73
CA ASN A 317 -12.03 -2.23 24.70
C ASN A 317 -12.55 -3.24 25.72
N ILE A 318 -12.50 -4.54 25.39
CA ILE A 318 -13.07 -5.60 26.24
C ILE A 318 -11.97 -6.38 26.98
N VAL A 319 -10.81 -6.59 26.34
CA VAL A 319 -9.75 -7.47 26.86
C VAL A 319 -8.57 -6.69 27.45
N LEU A 320 -8.19 -5.58 26.81
CA LEU A 320 -7.13 -4.68 27.29
C LEU A 320 -7.69 -3.62 28.25
#